data_AF-A0A8X6WRJ3-F1
#
_entry.id   AF-A0A8X6WRJ3-F1
#
_cell.length_a   1.000
_cell.length_b   1.000
_cell.length_c   1.000
_cell.angle_alpha   90.00
_cell.angle_beta   90.00
_cell.angle_gamma   90.00
#
_symmetry.space_group_name_H-M   'P 1'
#
loop_
_entity.id
_entity.type
_entity.pdbx_description
1 polymer ?
#
loop_
_entity_poly.entity_id
_entity_poly.type
_entity_poly.pdbx_seq_one_letter_code
_entity_poly.pdbx_strand_id
1 'polypeptide(L)'
;MEGATKLCIALFVLGYICESCDGLRCYTCSVDFRSEAFSINNTCIFPKDHDDLAHCSSNSKFCKAVITRVGGVFVMLQRSCSADCAEACTEKGFGVRIRDCTSCCKKEPDCGTTQLMKKK
;
A
#
# COMPACT_ATOMS: atom_id res chain seq x y z
N MET A 1 23.40 -44.44 -33.57
CA MET A 1 22.78 -44.28 -32.24
C MET A 1 23.68 -43.37 -31.44
N GLU A 2 23.43 -42.06 -31.38
CA GLU A 2 24.07 -41.09 -30.45
C GLU A 2 23.59 -39.68 -30.85
N GLY A 3 22.31 -39.38 -30.65
CA GLY A 3 21.74 -38.13 -31.18
C GLY A 3 20.45 -37.65 -30.54
N ALA A 4 20.08 -38.19 -29.37
CA ALA A 4 18.80 -37.88 -28.73
C ALA A 4 18.89 -37.53 -27.24
N THR A 5 20.10 -37.37 -26.68
CA THR A 5 20.27 -37.27 -25.22
C THR A 5 20.64 -35.87 -24.73
N LYS A 6 20.95 -34.91 -25.62
CA LYS A 6 21.33 -33.54 -25.23
C LYS A 6 20.23 -32.48 -25.38
N LEU A 7 19.12 -32.79 -26.06
CA LEU A 7 18.06 -31.80 -26.31
C LEU A 7 17.00 -31.72 -25.20
N CYS A 8 16.85 -32.76 -24.37
CA CYS A 8 15.86 -32.76 -23.28
C CYS A 8 16.28 -31.95 -22.04
N ILE A 9 17.58 -31.69 -21.86
CA ILE A 9 18.09 -30.98 -20.67
C ILE A 9 17.91 -29.46 -20.83
N ALA A 10 17.93 -28.93 -22.07
CA ALA A 10 17.78 -27.49 -22.31
C ALA A 10 16.34 -26.97 -22.12
N LEU A 11 15.32 -27.83 -22.26
CA LEU A 11 13.91 -27.43 -22.12
C LEU A 11 13.41 -27.45 -20.68
N PHE A 12 14.08 -28.18 -19.78
CA PHE A 12 13.71 -28.21 -18.36
C PHE A 12 14.20 -27.00 -17.55
N VAL A 13 15.17 -26.22 -18.06
CA VAL A 13 15.75 -25.10 -17.28
C VAL A 13 15.03 -23.77 -17.55
N LEU A 14 14.29 -23.63 -18.66
CA LEU A 14 13.55 -22.40 -19.00
C LEU A 14 12.13 -22.35 -18.42
N GLY A 15 11.63 -23.45 -17.84
CA GLY A 15 10.27 -23.53 -17.28
C GLY A 15 10.17 -23.36 -15.76
N TYR A 16 11.30 -23.24 -15.06
CA TYR A 16 11.36 -23.21 -13.60
C TYR A 16 11.88 -21.87 -13.09
N ILE A 17 11.08 -20.79 -13.15
CA ILE A 17 10.83 -19.87 -12.03
C ILE A 17 9.58 -19.01 -12.36
N CYS A 18 8.38 -19.51 -12.11
CA CYS A 18 7.26 -18.63 -11.74
C CYS A 18 6.93 -18.95 -10.28
N GLU A 19 7.92 -18.68 -9.44
CA GLU A 19 7.82 -18.85 -7.99
C GLU A 19 6.88 -17.74 -7.49
N SER A 20 5.61 -18.11 -7.34
CA SER A 20 4.55 -17.29 -6.73
C SER A 20 4.34 -15.92 -7.36
N CYS A 21 3.48 -15.83 -8.40
CA CYS A 21 2.81 -14.59 -8.79
C CYS A 21 1.80 -14.10 -7.74
N ASP A 22 2.09 -14.23 -6.45
CA ASP A 22 1.33 -13.53 -5.42
C ASP A 22 1.77 -12.07 -5.46
N GLY A 23 1.15 -11.33 -6.38
CA GLY A 23 1.34 -9.90 -6.52
C GLY A 23 0.98 -9.21 -5.21
N LEU A 24 1.73 -8.15 -4.86
CA LEU A 24 1.48 -7.35 -3.67
C LEU A 24 0.00 -6.95 -3.59
N ARG A 25 -0.62 -7.20 -2.45
CA ARG A 25 -2.01 -6.83 -2.18
C ARG A 25 -2.07 -5.78 -1.08
N CYS A 26 -2.79 -4.70 -1.32
CA CYS A 26 -2.88 -3.57 -0.40
C CYS A 26 -4.33 -3.10 -0.29
N TYR A 27 -4.68 -2.47 0.83
CA TYR A 27 -5.88 -1.65 0.87
C TYR A 27 -5.67 -0.41 -0.01
N THR A 28 -6.62 -0.12 -0.89
CA THR A 28 -6.60 1.07 -1.74
C THR A 28 -7.90 1.84 -1.54
N CYS A 29 -7.81 3.02 -0.93
CA CYS A 29 -8.97 3.83 -0.60
C CYS A 29 -8.55 5.27 -0.31
N SER A 30 -9.51 6.18 -0.34
CA SER A 30 -9.31 7.57 0.08
C SER A 30 -10.56 8.06 0.80
N VAL A 31 -10.37 8.75 1.91
CA VAL A 31 -11.44 9.35 2.71
C VAL A 31 -11.01 10.74 3.18
N ASP A 32 -11.89 11.73 3.06
CA ASP A 32 -11.65 13.14 3.38
C ASP A 32 -12.81 13.74 4.19
N PHE A 33 -12.62 13.81 5.50
CA PHE A 33 -13.59 14.30 6.48
C PHE A 33 -13.83 15.82 6.46
N ARG A 34 -13.19 16.53 5.53
CA ARG A 34 -13.54 17.93 5.24
C ARG A 34 -14.77 18.00 4.33
N SER A 35 -14.97 16.98 3.50
CA SER A 35 -16.10 16.87 2.57
C SER A 35 -17.17 15.88 3.01
N GLU A 36 -16.82 14.89 3.85
CA GLU A 36 -17.76 13.87 4.32
C GLU A 36 -17.78 13.75 5.85
N ALA A 37 -18.88 13.25 6.40
CA ALA A 37 -18.99 13.04 7.85
C ALA A 37 -18.19 11.81 8.31
N PHE A 38 -17.62 11.88 9.50
CA PHE A 38 -16.96 10.73 10.11
C PHE A 38 -17.95 9.58 10.35
N SER A 39 -17.55 8.36 10.00
CA SER A 39 -18.33 7.15 10.22
C SER A 39 -17.44 6.02 10.74
N ILE A 40 -17.84 5.37 11.83
CA ILE A 40 -17.17 4.18 12.38
C ILE A 40 -17.23 2.97 11.43
N ASN A 41 -18.15 2.99 10.47
CA ASN A 41 -18.29 1.96 9.46
C ASN A 41 -17.44 2.21 8.21
N ASN A 42 -16.61 3.26 8.20
CA ASN A 42 -15.78 3.58 7.06
C ASN A 42 -14.69 2.51 6.86
N THR A 43 -14.81 1.74 5.78
CA THR A 43 -13.91 0.62 5.45
C THR A 43 -12.49 1.07 5.10
N CYS A 44 -12.30 2.37 4.78
CA CYS A 44 -10.96 2.90 4.64
C CYS A 44 -10.29 2.99 6.01
N ILE A 45 -10.91 3.58 7.04
CA ILE A 45 -10.25 3.64 8.37
C ILE A 45 -10.20 2.25 9.02
N PHE A 46 -11.31 1.51 8.93
CA PHE A 46 -11.49 0.22 9.58
C PHE A 46 -11.81 -0.85 8.51
N PRO A 47 -10.78 -1.42 7.86
CA PRO A 47 -10.98 -2.50 6.91
C PRO A 47 -11.68 -3.67 7.60
N LYS A 48 -12.76 -4.17 6.99
CA LYS A 48 -13.59 -5.23 7.61
C LYS A 48 -13.16 -6.63 7.16
N ASP A 49 -12.78 -6.77 5.89
CA ASP A 49 -12.39 -8.05 5.30
C ASP A 49 -11.06 -7.95 4.54
N HIS A 50 -10.35 -9.07 4.46
CA HIS A 50 -9.16 -9.22 3.61
C HIS A 50 -9.51 -9.37 2.13
N ASP A 51 -10.79 -9.55 1.80
CA ASP A 51 -11.26 -9.65 0.41
C ASP A 51 -11.23 -8.31 -0.33
N ASP A 52 -11.27 -7.19 0.41
CA ASP A 52 -11.19 -5.82 -0.14
C ASP A 52 -9.76 -5.42 -0.58
N LEU A 53 -8.81 -6.36 -0.56
CA LEU A 53 -7.44 -6.09 -0.97
C LEU A 53 -7.31 -6.03 -2.50
N ALA A 54 -6.90 -4.86 -2.98
CA ALA A 54 -6.60 -4.65 -4.39
C ALA A 54 -5.29 -5.32 -4.78
N HIS A 55 -5.26 -5.92 -5.97
CA HIS A 55 -4.03 -6.40 -6.61
C HIS A 55 -3.23 -5.21 -7.13
N CYS A 56 -2.02 -5.04 -6.61
CA CYS A 56 -1.12 -4.02 -7.11
C CYS A 56 -0.48 -4.44 -8.45
N SER A 57 -0.06 -3.44 -9.23
CA SER A 57 0.78 -3.66 -10.41
C SER A 57 2.07 -4.39 -10.03
N SER A 58 2.62 -5.19 -10.95
CA SER A 58 3.89 -5.91 -10.81
C SER A 58 5.08 -5.00 -10.45
N ASN A 59 5.02 -3.71 -10.78
CA ASN A 59 6.05 -2.74 -10.44
C ASN A 59 5.93 -2.20 -9.00
N SER A 60 4.80 -2.46 -8.33
CA SER A 60 4.55 -1.99 -6.97
C SER A 60 5.26 -2.88 -5.97
N LYS A 61 6.02 -2.24 -5.06
CA LYS A 61 6.82 -2.92 -4.04
C LYS A 61 6.35 -2.59 -2.63
N PHE A 62 5.44 -1.62 -2.48
CA PHE A 62 5.01 -1.08 -1.20
C PHE A 62 3.51 -0.78 -1.18
N CYS A 63 2.87 -1.07 -0.06
CA CYS A 63 1.64 -0.43 0.35
C CYS A 63 1.99 0.92 0.98
N LYS A 64 1.34 1.99 0.53
CA LYS A 64 1.58 3.36 0.95
C LYS A 64 0.33 3.95 1.57
N ALA A 65 0.46 4.48 2.77
CA ALA A 65 -0.58 5.27 3.44
C ALA A 65 -0.12 6.71 3.63
N VAL A 66 -0.99 7.68 3.35
CA VAL A 66 -0.77 9.10 3.59
C VAL A 66 -1.87 9.60 4.51
N ILE A 67 -1.47 10.12 5.67
CA ILE A 67 -2.37 10.67 6.68
C ILE A 67 -2.18 12.17 6.72
N THR A 68 -3.26 12.90 6.46
CA THR A 68 -3.26 14.36 6.50
C THR A 68 -3.89 14.85 7.79
N ARG A 69 -3.20 15.77 8.45
CA ARG A 69 -3.70 16.49 9.62
C ARG A 69 -3.71 17.99 9.36
N VAL A 70 -4.78 18.66 9.77
CA VAL A 70 -4.90 20.13 9.71
C VAL A 70 -5.02 20.65 11.13
N GLY A 71 -4.10 21.51 11.56
CA GLY A 71 -4.04 21.98 12.95
C GLY A 71 -3.85 20.84 13.97
N GLY A 72 -3.28 19.70 13.55
CA GLY A 72 -3.17 18.49 14.39
C GLY A 72 -4.38 17.56 14.36
N VAL A 73 -5.51 18.00 13.80
CA VAL A 73 -6.72 17.19 13.65
C VAL A 73 -6.59 16.29 12.42
N PHE A 74 -6.88 14.99 12.58
CA PHE A 74 -6.95 14.04 11.47
C PHE A 74 -8.13 14.38 10.54
N VAL A 75 -7.85 14.58 9.27
CA VAL A 75 -8.88 14.98 8.29
C VAL A 75 -8.95 14.08 7.06
N MET A 76 -7.86 13.40 6.69
CA MET A 76 -7.85 12.59 5.47
C MET A 76 -6.87 11.42 5.59
N LEU A 77 -7.26 10.28 5.01
CA LEU A 77 -6.45 9.07 4.88
C LEU A 77 -6.53 8.58 3.44
N GLN A 78 -5.37 8.34 2.84
CA GLN A 78 -5.25 7.77 1.50
C GLN A 78 -4.34 6.55 1.56
N ARG A 79 -4.81 5.42 1.03
CA ARG A 79 -4.01 4.21 0.82
C ARG A 79 -3.88 3.87 -0.65
N SER A 80 -2.70 3.42 -1.05
CA SER A 80 -2.36 3.14 -2.45
C SER A 80 -1.22 2.13 -2.57
N CYS A 81 -1.13 1.47 -3.72
CA CYS A 81 0.07 0.72 -4.12
C CYS A 81 1.14 1.68 -4.63
N SER A 82 2.42 1.41 -4.36
CA SER A 82 3.53 2.24 -4.84
C SER A 82 4.77 1.46 -5.21
N ALA A 83 5.50 1.92 -6.24
CA ALA A 83 6.79 1.35 -6.64
C ALA A 83 7.92 1.81 -5.72
N ASP A 84 7.82 3.03 -5.20
CA ASP A 84 8.78 3.65 -4.28
C ASP A 84 8.03 4.31 -3.13
N CYS A 85 8.54 4.15 -1.91
CA CYS A 85 7.91 4.66 -0.71
C CYS A 85 8.97 4.97 0.35
N ALA A 86 8.97 6.24 0.80
CA ALA A 86 9.80 6.72 1.90
C ALA A 86 8.92 7.21 3.04
N GLU A 87 9.19 6.74 4.25
CA GLU A 87 8.53 7.23 5.45
C GLU A 87 8.98 8.65 5.77
N ALA A 88 8.03 9.59 5.72
CA ALA A 88 8.30 10.99 5.97
C ALA A 88 7.03 11.71 6.42
N CYS A 89 7.18 12.72 7.27
CA CYS A 89 6.12 13.68 7.54
C CYS A 89 6.54 15.06 7.01
N THR A 90 5.76 15.61 6.09
CA THR A 90 5.97 16.96 5.57
C THR A 90 4.95 17.91 6.17
N GLU A 91 5.39 19.12 6.49
CA GLU A 91 4.51 20.21 6.91
C GLU A 91 4.38 21.23 5.78
N LYS A 92 3.16 21.68 5.50
CA LYS A 92 2.83 22.62 4.43
C LYS A 92 1.70 23.55 4.85
N GLY A 93 1.46 24.57 4.05
CA GLY A 93 0.36 25.54 4.22
C GLY A 93 0.83 26.89 4.75
N PHE A 94 0.13 27.95 4.33
CA PHE A 94 0.39 29.33 4.73
C PHE A 94 -0.70 29.76 5.72
N GLY A 95 -0.34 30.02 6.97
CA GLY A 95 -1.29 30.39 8.04
C GLY A 95 -2.13 29.22 8.58
N VAL A 96 -2.12 28.06 7.92
CA VAL A 96 -2.74 26.82 8.39
C VAL A 96 -1.68 25.72 8.38
N ARG A 97 -1.49 25.06 9.52
CA ARG A 97 -0.55 23.94 9.64
C ARG A 97 -1.18 22.67 9.07
N ILE A 98 -0.73 22.25 7.90
CA ILE A 98 -1.09 20.97 7.28
C ILE A 98 0.10 20.02 7.41
N ARG A 99 -0.13 18.80 7.89
CA ARG A 99 0.91 17.78 8.04
C ARG A 99 0.49 16.51 7.32
N ASP A 100 1.30 16.08 6.36
CA ASP A 100 1.10 14.84 5.63
C ASP A 100 2.17 13.84 6.07
N CYS A 101 1.75 12.73 6.68
CA CYS A 101 2.64 11.66 7.08
C CYS A 101 2.47 10.45 6.18
N THR A 102 3.53 10.06 5.50
CA THR A 102 3.63 8.86 4.68
C THR A 102 4.14 7.69 5.52
N SER A 103 3.49 6.52 5.40
CA SER A 103 3.92 5.25 5.97
C SER A 103 3.96 4.18 4.87
N CYS A 104 4.93 3.28 4.97
CA CYS A 104 5.25 2.31 3.93
C CYS A 104 5.33 0.90 4.52
N CYS A 105 4.66 -0.08 3.92
CA CYS A 105 4.79 -1.50 4.29
C CYS A 105 5.02 -2.37 3.06
N LYS A 106 5.66 -3.52 3.25
CA LYS A 106 5.95 -4.48 2.18
C LYS A 106 5.14 -5.77 2.26
N LYS A 107 4.71 -6.15 3.47
CA LYS A 107 4.04 -7.43 3.75
C LYS A 107 2.65 -7.22 4.33
N GLU A 108 2.49 -6.27 5.26
CA GLU A 108 1.18 -5.92 5.78
C GLU A 108 0.41 -5.04 4.78
N PRO A 109 -0.85 -5.38 4.46
CA PRO A 109 -1.68 -4.56 3.57
C PRO A 109 -2.21 -3.28 4.22
N ASP A 110 -2.30 -3.26 5.56
CA ASP A 110 -2.82 -2.13 6.33
C ASP A 110 -1.69 -1.23 6.86
N CYS A 111 -1.27 -0.29 6.05
CA CYS A 111 -0.29 0.72 6.43
C CYS A 111 -0.92 1.94 7.08
N GLY A 112 -0.15 2.57 7.99
CA GLY A 112 -0.50 3.87 8.55
C GLY A 112 -1.39 3.82 9.80
N THR A 113 -1.97 2.68 10.17
CA THR A 113 -2.89 2.58 11.33
C THR A 113 -2.24 3.04 12.64
N THR A 114 -0.98 2.66 12.89
CA THR A 114 -0.22 3.17 14.06
C THR A 114 -0.03 4.69 14.00
N GLN A 115 0.24 5.22 12.81
CA GLN A 115 0.45 6.66 12.60
C GLN A 115 -0.86 7.44 12.68
N LEU A 116 -2.00 6.79 12.46
CA LEU A 116 -3.35 7.35 12.63
C LEU A 116 -3.66 7.56 14.11
N MET A 117 -3.31 6.59 14.96
CA MET A 117 -3.57 6.62 16.41
C MET A 117 -2.56 7.43 17.23
N LYS A 118 -1.42 7.83 16.66
CA LYS A 118 -0.46 8.70 17.36
C LYS A 118 -1.08 10.08 17.62
N LYS A 119 -1.25 10.41 18.90
CA LYS A 119 -1.46 11.79 19.37
C LYS A 119 -0.14 12.54 19.19
N LYS A 120 -0.18 13.68 18.49
CA LYS A 120 0.96 14.60 18.35
C LYS A 120 0.97 15.54 19.55
#